data_AF-A0A9P0IER2-F1
#
_entry.id   AF-A0A9P0IER2-F1
#
_cell.length_a   1.000
_cell.length_b   1.000
_cell.length_c   1.000
_cell.angle_alpha   90.00
_cell.angle_beta   90.00
_cell.angle_gamma   90.00
#
_symmetry.space_group_name_H-M   'P 1'
#
loop_
_entity.id
_entity.type
_entity.pdbx_description
1 polymer ?
#
loop_
_entity_poly.entity_id
_entity_poly.type
_entity_poly.pdbx_seq_one_letter_code
_entity_poly.pdbx_strand_id
1 'polypeptide(L)'
;MAEPIKVVVTGAAGQIAYSLLYQIASGAVFGPNQPVYLHLLDIAPMMGVLEGVVMELADCALPLLAGVLPTAKPEEAFKDVVAAF
;
A
#
# COMPACT_ATOMS: atom_id res chain seq x y z
N MET A 1 2.55 -11.01 16.79
CA MET A 1 2.09 -9.84 16.00
C MET A 1 0.67 -10.14 15.55
N ALA A 2 -0.21 -9.13 15.50
CA ALA A 2 -1.56 -9.30 14.95
C ALA A 2 -1.47 -9.69 13.46
N GLU A 3 -2.51 -10.33 12.93
CA GLU A 3 -2.57 -10.61 11.49
C GLU A 3 -2.59 -9.29 10.69
N PRO A 4 -1.83 -9.19 9.58
CA PRO A 4 -1.84 -8.00 8.75
C PRO A 4 -3.21 -7.75 8.12
N ILE A 5 -3.70 -6.52 8.23
CA ILE A 5 -4.91 -6.10 7.50
C ILE A 5 -4.54 -5.70 6.07
N LYS A 6 -5.39 -6.05 5.10
CA LYS A 6 -5.22 -5.65 3.71
C LYS A 6 -5.87 -4.29 3.47
N VAL A 7 -5.10 -3.35 2.95
CA VAL A 7 -5.54 -1.97 2.69
C VAL A 7 -5.26 -1.65 1.25
N VAL A 8 -6.29 -1.25 0.49
CA VAL A 8 -6.09 -0.76 -0.89
C VAL A 8 -5.94 0.75 -0.92
N VAL A 9 -5.00 1.21 -1.74
CA VAL A 9 -4.84 2.62 -2.11
C VAL A 9 -4.92 2.70 -3.64
N THR A 10 -5.89 3.45 -4.14
CA THR A 10 -6.05 3.71 -5.57
C THR A 10 -5.29 4.96 -6.00
N GLY A 11 -4.93 5.06 -7.29
CA GLY A 11 -4.05 6.12 -7.77
C GLY A 11 -2.72 6.12 -7.01
N ALA A 12 -2.21 4.92 -6.69
CA ALA A 12 -1.11 4.72 -5.76
C ALA A 12 0.23 5.34 -6.22
N ALA A 13 0.40 5.61 -7.52
CA ALA A 13 1.53 6.33 -8.08
C ALA A 13 1.34 7.86 -8.07
N GLY A 14 0.19 8.36 -7.59
CA GLY A 14 -0.14 9.77 -7.50
C GLY A 14 0.45 10.45 -6.26
N GLN A 15 0.49 11.79 -6.26
CA GLN A 15 1.14 12.59 -5.21
C GLN A 15 0.47 12.47 -3.83
N ILE A 16 -0.86 12.36 -3.80
CA ILE A 16 -1.60 12.18 -2.54
C ILE A 16 -1.26 10.82 -1.94
N ALA A 17 -1.32 9.76 -2.75
CA ALA A 17 -0.98 8.41 -2.32
C ALA A 17 0.46 8.34 -1.83
N TYR A 18 1.41 8.93 -2.56
CA TYR A 18 2.83 8.95 -2.16
C TYR A 18 3.05 9.48 -0.73
N SER A 19 2.31 10.51 -0.33
CA SER A 19 2.34 11.02 1.06
C SER A 19 1.60 10.11 2.05
N LEU A 20 0.47 9.53 1.63
CA LEU A 20 -0.38 8.69 2.47
C LEU A 20 0.24 7.31 2.77
N LEU A 21 0.93 6.70 1.82
CA LEU A 21 1.43 5.33 1.90
C LEU A 21 2.40 5.14 3.07
N TYR A 22 3.29 6.09 3.30
CA TYR A 22 4.18 6.07 4.46
C TYR A 22 3.41 6.18 5.79
N GLN A 23 2.37 7.03 5.85
CA GLN A 23 1.55 7.18 7.06
C GLN A 23 0.80 5.89 7.40
N ILE A 24 0.29 5.18 6.38
CA ILE A 24 -0.34 3.88 6.58
C ILE A 24 0.70 2.84 7.04
N ALA A 25 1.80 2.71 6.30
CA ALA A 25 2.82 1.69 6.54
C ALA A 25 3.63 1.90 7.83
N SER A 26 3.73 3.14 8.34
CA SER A 26 4.37 3.46 9.64
C SER A 26 3.45 3.26 10.84
N GLY A 27 2.16 2.96 10.62
CA GLY A 27 1.17 2.76 11.69
C GLY A 27 0.50 4.03 12.19
N ALA A 28 0.70 5.19 11.55
CA ALA A 28 0.04 6.43 11.95
C ALA A 28 -1.50 6.38 11.76
N VAL A 29 -1.98 5.59 10.78
CA VAL A 29 -3.40 5.46 10.47
C VAL A 29 -4.10 4.38 11.31
N PHE A 30 -3.50 3.19 11.42
CA PHE A 30 -4.12 2.02 12.06
C PHE A 30 -3.55 1.69 13.45
N GLY A 31 -2.58 2.47 13.92
CA GLY A 31 -1.93 2.31 15.23
C GLY A 31 -0.60 1.54 15.17
N PRO A 32 0.24 1.68 16.22
CA PRO A 32 1.62 1.22 16.22
C PRO A 32 1.80 -0.31 16.32
N ASN A 33 0.71 -1.06 16.47
CA ASN A 33 0.72 -2.51 16.69
C ASN A 33 -0.03 -3.29 15.61
N GLN A 34 -0.50 -2.62 14.55
CA GLN A 34 -1.30 -3.23 13.48
C GLN A 34 -0.46 -3.33 12.20
N PRO A 35 0.02 -4.53 11.83
CA PRO A 35 0.66 -4.71 10.53
C PRO A 35 -0.34 -4.50 9.39
N VAL A 36 0.17 -4.04 8.25
CA VAL A 36 -0.61 -3.76 7.04
C VAL A 36 0.00 -4.46 5.84
N TYR A 37 -0.86 -4.90 4.93
CA TYR A 37 -0.49 -5.38 3.60
C TYR A 37 -1.12 -4.44 2.58
N LEU A 38 -0.29 -3.72 1.83
CA LEU A 38 -0.76 -2.67 0.94
C LEU A 38 -1.09 -3.24 -0.44
N HIS A 39 -2.33 -3.07 -0.89
CA HIS A 39 -2.72 -3.26 -2.28
C HIS A 39 -2.65 -1.91 -2.99
N LEU A 40 -1.78 -1.78 -3.98
CA LEU A 40 -1.56 -0.53 -4.69
C LEU A 40 -2.13 -0.65 -6.09
N LEU A 41 -3.22 0.09 -6.33
CA LEU A 41 -3.92 0.11 -7.60
C LEU A 41 -3.59 1.39 -8.35
N ASP A 42 -3.14 1.26 -9.59
CA ASP A 42 -3.05 2.38 -10.52
C ASP A 42 -3.42 1.93 -11.95
N ILE A 43 -3.44 2.85 -12.91
CA ILE A 43 -3.69 2.53 -14.30
C ILE A 43 -2.42 1.95 -14.96
N ALA A 44 -2.60 1.11 -15.99
CA ALA A 44 -1.49 0.45 -16.69
C ALA A 44 -0.31 1.37 -17.10
N PRO A 45 -0.53 2.61 -17.59
CA PRO A 45 0.56 3.53 -17.90
C PRO A 45 1.43 3.94 -16.70
N MET A 46 0.89 3.86 -15.48
CA MET A 46 1.58 4.27 -14.26
C MET A 46 2.37 3.14 -13.59
N MET A 47 2.33 1.92 -14.12
CA MET A 47 2.95 0.76 -13.47
C MET A 47 4.46 0.90 -13.26
N GLY A 48 5.18 1.58 -14.16
CA GLY A 48 6.60 1.85 -13.96
C GLY A 48 6.88 2.84 -12.82
N VAL A 49 6.01 3.84 -12.64
CA VAL A 49 6.10 4.76 -11.49
C VAL A 49 5.72 4.02 -10.21
N LEU A 50 4.68 3.19 -10.26
CA LEU A 50 4.22 2.40 -9.14
C LEU A 50 5.30 1.43 -8.64
N GLU A 51 6.06 0.82 -9.56
CA GLU A 51 7.19 -0.01 -9.21
C GLU A 51 8.24 0.78 -8.41
N GLY A 52 8.52 2.02 -8.78
CA GLY A 52 9.38 2.92 -8.00
C GLY A 52 8.84 3.16 -6.58
N VAL A 53 7.54 3.40 -6.44
CA VAL A 53 6.90 3.54 -5.12
C VAL A 53 7.06 2.28 -4.27
N VAL A 54 6.95 1.09 -4.87
CA VAL A 54 7.19 -0.18 -4.17
C VAL A 54 8.64 -0.30 -3.71
N MET A 55 9.61 0.10 -4.54
CA MET A 55 11.03 0.11 -4.16
C MET A 55 11.28 1.03 -2.96
N GLU A 56 10.73 2.24 -2.99
CA GLU A 56 10.87 3.19 -1.87
C GLU A 56 10.24 2.68 -0.57
N LEU A 57 9.07 2.04 -0.65
CA LEU A 57 8.43 1.41 0.52
C LEU A 57 9.28 0.27 1.11
N ALA A 58 9.96 -0.51 0.26
CA ALA A 58 10.87 -1.56 0.70
C ALA A 58 12.10 -0.98 1.40
N ASP A 59 12.70 0.07 0.84
CA ASP A 59 13.87 0.77 1.40
C ASP A 59 13.59 1.42 2.76
N CYS A 60 12.34 1.79 3.05
CA CYS A 60 11.95 2.33 4.35
C CYS A 60 12.05 1.30 5.51
N ALA A 61 12.16 0.00 5.20
CA ALA A 61 12.26 -1.09 6.18
C ALA A 61 11.23 -1.01 7.34
N LEU A 62 9.99 -0.64 7.02
CA LEU A 62 8.94 -0.37 8.01
C LEU A 62 8.46 -1.69 8.65
N PRO A 63 8.54 -1.83 9.99
CA PRO A 63 8.25 -3.10 10.68
C PRO A 63 6.77 -3.52 10.60
N LEU A 64 5.88 -2.56 10.33
CA LEU A 64 4.44 -2.84 10.18
C LEU A 64 4.04 -3.12 8.73
N LEU A 65 4.91 -2.90 7.75
CA LEU A 65 4.62 -3.21 6.36
C LEU A 65 4.90 -4.69 6.08
N ALA A 66 3.86 -5.51 6.10
CA ALA A 66 3.96 -6.96 5.89
C ALA A 66 4.16 -7.35 4.42
N GLY A 67 3.80 -6.45 3.49
CA GLY A 67 3.96 -6.67 2.06
C GLY A 67 3.21 -5.66 1.21
N VAL A 68 3.45 -5.72 -0.09
CA VAL A 68 2.85 -4.84 -1.09
C VAL A 68 2.43 -5.66 -2.32
N LEU A 69 1.24 -5.39 -2.84
CA LEU A 69 0.71 -5.89 -4.11
C LEU A 69 0.49 -4.72 -5.07
N PRO A 70 1.43 -4.43 -5.99
CA PRO A 70 1.18 -3.49 -7.09
C PRO A 70 0.35 -4.19 -8.18
N THR A 71 -0.71 -3.55 -8.66
CA THR A 71 -1.51 -4.08 -9.76
C THR A 71 -2.24 -2.97 -10.53
N ALA A 72 -2.57 -3.27 -11.79
CA ALA A 72 -3.48 -2.44 -12.60
C ALA A 72 -4.91 -2.99 -12.68
N LYS A 73 -5.19 -4.05 -11.91
CA LYS A 73 -6.44 -4.79 -11.94
C LYS A 73 -7.24 -4.54 -10.67
N PRO A 74 -8.39 -3.86 -10.75
CA PRO A 74 -9.23 -3.60 -9.59
C PRO A 74 -9.65 -4.88 -8.85
N GLU A 75 -9.95 -5.96 -9.56
CA GLU A 75 -10.42 -7.21 -8.94
C GLU A 75 -9.36 -7.83 -8.01
N GLU A 76 -8.08 -7.75 -8.39
CA GLU A 76 -6.97 -8.17 -7.54
C GLU A 76 -6.76 -7.19 -6.38
N ALA A 77 -6.80 -5.88 -6.66
CA ALA A 77 -6.56 -4.84 -5.67
C ALA A 77 -7.60 -4.81 -4.54
N PHE A 78 -8.87 -5.04 -4.84
CA PHE A 78 -9.96 -4.99 -3.86
C PHE A 78 -10.21 -6.32 -3.13
N LYS A 79 -9.38 -7.34 -3.36
CA LYS A 79 -9.57 -8.67 -2.78
C LYS A 79 -9.27 -8.70 -1.28
N ASP A 80 -10.28 -9.05 -0.48
CA ASP A 80 -10.23 -9.21 0.98
C ASP A 80 -9.71 -7.97 1.74
N VAL A 81 -9.87 -6.78 1.17
CA VAL A 81 -9.44 -5.52 1.82
C VAL A 81 -10.44 -5.09 2.88
N VAL A 82 -9.94 -4.54 3.99
CA VAL A 82 -10.78 -4.04 5.09
C VAL A 82 -10.92 -2.52 5.07
N ALA A 83 -10.06 -1.84 4.33
CA ALA A 83 -10.09 -0.40 4.09
C ALA A 83 -9.68 -0.10 2.64
N ALA A 84 -10.29 0.92 2.06
CA ALA A 84 -10.00 1.41 0.72
C ALA A 84 -9.85 2.93 0.74
N PHE A 85 -8.76 3.41 0.15
CA PHE A 85 -8.42 4.83 -0.01
C PHE A 85 -8.34 5.20 -1.49
#